data_AF-A0ABD2WH94-F1
#
_entry.id   AF-A0ABD2WH94-F1
#
_cell.length_a   1.000
_cell.length_b   1.000
_cell.length_c   1.000
_cell.angle_alpha   90.00
_cell.angle_beta   90.00
_cell.angle_gamma   90.00
#
_symmetry.space_group_name_H-M   'P 1'
#
loop_
_entity.id
_entity.type
_entity.pdbx_description
1 polymer ?
#
loop_
_entity_poly.entity_id
_entity_poly.type
_entity_poly.pdbx_seq_one_letter_code
_entity_poly.pdbx_strand_id
1 'polypeptide(L)'
;MLRKWVVLVAYFGKEASDEESAKKIHDILCDPMAELYVKFLYFILSKFTAVIEKLQSVSTILNEHQDVMSAMFSNIISLYMDSNYVSTTRLQDIDLTDINHMKKMSNINVGIECLRLLNKEYTNMSHTQKQEFFKVCQEFLKTACSELKRKCEDFALDHINLRPLLHPRNALSKNFHENYAPNLNELCTAYK
;
A
#
# COMPACT_ATOMS: atom_id res chain seq x y z
N MET A 1 1.56 -16.90 8.07
CA MET A 1 0.09 -17.07 7.93
C MET A 1 -0.28 -18.19 6.96
N LEU A 2 0.34 -18.28 5.78
CA LEU A 2 0.01 -19.27 4.73
C LEU A 2 0.15 -20.74 5.17
N ARG A 3 1.18 -21.08 5.95
CA ARG A 3 1.34 -22.43 6.53
C ARG A 3 0.20 -22.80 7.48
N LYS A 4 -0.48 -21.81 8.08
CA LYS A 4 -1.63 -22.05 8.94
C LYS A 4 -2.91 -22.31 8.14
N TRP A 5 -2.99 -21.95 6.85
CA TRP A 5 -4.20 -22.17 6.06
C TRP A 5 -4.58 -23.66 5.99
N VAL A 6 -3.62 -24.51 5.62
CA VAL A 6 -3.81 -25.97 5.56
C VAL A 6 -4.17 -26.54 6.93
N VAL A 7 -3.55 -26.02 8.00
CA VAL A 7 -3.84 -26.44 9.38
C VAL A 7 -5.25 -26.03 9.80
N LEU A 8 -5.70 -24.83 9.42
CA LEU A 8 -7.05 -24.34 9.71
C LEU A 8 -8.10 -25.15 8.96
N VAL A 9 -7.88 -25.45 7.68
CA VAL A 9 -8.76 -26.34 6.90
C VAL A 9 -8.89 -27.69 7.61
N ALA A 10 -7.77 -28.31 7.98
CA ALA A 10 -7.78 -29.61 8.66
C ALA A 10 -8.46 -29.56 10.04
N TYR A 11 -8.20 -28.50 10.82
CA TYR A 11 -8.80 -28.32 12.15
C TYR A 11 -10.31 -28.16 12.04
N PHE A 12 -10.79 -27.19 11.26
CA PHE A 12 -12.23 -26.95 11.12
C PHE A 12 -12.95 -28.08 10.39
N GLY A 13 -12.26 -28.83 9.52
CA GLY A 13 -12.83 -30.03 8.90
C GLY A 13 -13.09 -31.16 9.90
N LYS A 14 -12.27 -31.26 10.95
CA LYS A 14 -12.50 -32.21 12.05
C LYS A 14 -13.68 -31.77 12.93
N GLU A 15 -13.69 -30.50 13.34
CA GLU A 15 -14.70 -29.96 14.26
C GLU A 15 -16.09 -29.73 13.58
N ALA A 16 -16.15 -29.68 12.25
CA ALA A 16 -17.40 -29.50 11.48
C ALA A 16 -18.43 -30.61 11.68
N SER A 17 -18.04 -31.76 12.24
CA SER A 17 -18.96 -32.86 12.58
C SER A 17 -19.82 -32.54 13.79
N ASP A 18 -19.29 -31.73 14.72
CA ASP A 18 -19.89 -31.47 16.04
C ASP A 18 -20.43 -30.04 16.16
N GLU A 19 -19.89 -29.07 15.40
CA GLU A 19 -20.31 -27.67 15.41
C GLU A 19 -20.65 -27.11 14.02
N GLU A 20 -21.87 -26.60 13.87
CA GLU A 20 -22.32 -25.90 12.65
C GLU A 20 -21.50 -24.62 12.36
N SER A 21 -21.01 -23.95 13.40
CA SER A 21 -20.11 -22.80 13.26
C SER A 21 -18.76 -23.21 12.66
N ALA A 22 -18.21 -24.35 13.09
CA ALA A 22 -16.97 -24.89 12.54
C ALA A 22 -17.13 -25.30 11.07
N LYS A 23 -18.29 -25.87 10.71
CA LYS A 23 -18.64 -26.20 9.33
C LYS A 23 -18.68 -24.97 8.42
N LYS A 24 -19.33 -23.88 8.85
CA LYS A 24 -19.35 -22.62 8.09
C LYS A 24 -17.95 -22.07 7.83
N ILE A 25 -17.07 -22.12 8.84
CA ILE A 25 -15.68 -21.67 8.69
C ILE A 25 -14.91 -22.61 7.74
N HIS A 26 -15.10 -23.92 7.88
CA HIS A 26 -14.48 -24.91 7.00
C HIS A 26 -14.87 -24.69 5.53
N ASP A 27 -16.15 -24.43 5.25
CA ASP A 27 -16.65 -24.18 3.91
C ASP A 27 -16.01 -22.93 3.29
N ILE A 28 -15.85 -21.85 4.09
CA ILE A 28 -15.12 -20.64 3.67
C ILE A 28 -13.64 -20.95 3.40
N LEU A 29 -12.98 -21.74 4.25
CA LEU A 29 -11.56 -22.08 4.08
C LEU A 29 -11.33 -23.01 2.88
N CYS A 30 -12.35 -23.75 2.46
CA CYS A 30 -12.33 -24.57 1.25
C CYS A 30 -12.59 -23.77 -0.03
N ASP A 31 -13.10 -22.54 0.06
CA ASP A 31 -13.32 -21.66 -1.09
C ASP A 31 -11.97 -21.08 -1.61
N PRO A 32 -11.56 -21.41 -2.86
CA PRO A 32 -10.35 -20.86 -3.46
C PRO A 32 -10.35 -19.33 -3.56
N MET A 33 -11.52 -18.69 -3.67
CA MET A 33 -11.63 -17.23 -3.71
C MET A 33 -11.33 -16.61 -2.34
N ALA A 34 -11.83 -17.22 -1.26
CA ALA A 34 -11.47 -16.79 0.10
C ALA A 34 -9.96 -16.92 0.34
N GLU A 35 -9.37 -18.04 -0.09
CA GLU A 35 -7.92 -18.23 -0.01
C GLU A 35 -7.15 -17.14 -0.80
N LEU A 36 -7.60 -16.78 -2.00
CA LEU A 36 -7.02 -15.71 -2.81
C LEU A 36 -7.08 -14.35 -2.11
N TYR A 37 -8.23 -13.95 -1.58
CA TYR A 37 -8.38 -12.67 -0.91
C TYR A 37 -7.51 -12.58 0.35
N VAL A 38 -7.43 -13.65 1.14
CA VAL A 38 -6.57 -13.68 2.33
C VAL A 38 -5.09 -13.60 1.95
N LYS A 39 -4.65 -14.27 0.88
CA LYS A 39 -3.29 -14.15 0.35
C LYS A 39 -2.99 -12.73 -0.13
N PHE A 40 -3.91 -12.12 -0.86
CA PHE A 40 -3.79 -10.76 -1.35
C PHE A 40 -3.69 -9.77 -0.19
N LEU A 41 -4.57 -9.87 0.81
CA LEU A 41 -4.54 -9.05 2.01
C LEU A 41 -3.20 -9.20 2.74
N TYR A 42 -2.72 -10.42 2.95
CA TYR A 42 -1.42 -10.65 3.58
C TYR A 42 -0.27 -9.99 2.81
N PHE A 43 -0.27 -10.10 1.49
CA PHE A 43 0.72 -9.45 0.61
C PHE A 43 0.67 -7.93 0.74
N ILE A 44 -0.51 -7.33 0.59
CA ILE A 44 -0.64 -5.87 0.51
C ILE A 44 -0.51 -5.19 1.87
N LEU A 45 -1.02 -5.80 2.94
CA LEU A 45 -0.93 -5.25 4.29
C LEU A 45 0.52 -5.07 4.72
N SER A 46 1.41 -6.02 4.41
CA SER A 46 2.84 -5.88 4.73
C SER A 46 3.47 -4.60 4.15
N LYS A 47 3.01 -4.17 2.96
CA LYS A 47 3.49 -2.95 2.30
C LYS A 47 2.89 -1.70 2.94
N PHE A 48 1.58 -1.71 3.20
CA PHE A 48 0.92 -0.60 3.88
C PHE A 48 1.46 -0.39 5.29
N THR A 49 1.66 -1.47 6.06
CA THR A 49 2.28 -1.41 7.39
C THR A 49 3.65 -0.77 7.33
N ALA A 50 4.51 -1.15 6.37
CA ALA A 50 5.82 -0.52 6.22
C ALA A 50 5.75 0.99 5.95
N VAL A 51 4.80 1.45 5.12
CA VAL A 51 4.60 2.88 4.87
C VAL A 51 4.07 3.59 6.12
N ILE A 52 3.11 2.99 6.81
CA ILE A 52 2.49 3.57 8.02
C ILE A 52 3.52 3.65 9.16
N GLU A 53 4.29 2.60 9.40
CA GLU A 53 5.37 2.60 10.40
C GLU A 53 6.39 3.70 10.07
N LYS A 54 6.74 3.86 8.79
CA LYS A 54 7.65 4.93 8.37
C LYS A 54 7.04 6.31 8.61
N LEU A 55 5.76 6.51 8.29
CA LEU A 55 5.03 7.76 8.56
C LEU A 55 4.97 8.09 10.06
N GLN A 56 4.77 7.08 10.90
CA GLN A 56 4.73 7.24 12.37
C GLN A 56 6.12 7.46 12.99
N SER A 57 7.19 6.98 12.34
CA SER A 57 8.58 7.19 12.77
C SER A 57 9.11 8.62 12.56
N VAL A 58 8.33 9.51 11.93
CA VAL A 58 8.74 10.87 11.50
C VAL A 58 9.00 11.83 12.67
N SER A 59 8.93 11.39 13.92
CA SER A 59 9.25 12.24 15.09
C SER A 59 10.71 12.71 15.16
N THR A 60 11.64 12.33 14.26
CA THR A 60 13.07 12.64 14.44
C THR A 60 13.90 13.15 13.26
N ILE A 61 13.61 12.89 11.97
CA ILE A 61 14.38 13.47 10.84
C ILE A 61 13.50 13.65 9.59
N LEU A 62 13.12 14.90 9.29
CA LEU A 62 12.07 15.26 8.31
C LEU A 62 12.37 14.89 6.84
N ASN A 63 13.63 14.96 6.38
CA ASN A 63 13.94 14.98 4.95
C ASN A 63 14.26 13.61 4.32
N GLU A 64 15.17 12.83 4.92
CA GLU A 64 15.55 11.52 4.37
C GLU A 64 14.42 10.48 4.47
N HIS A 65 13.52 10.65 5.45
CA HIS A 65 12.40 9.74 5.65
C HIS A 65 11.28 9.93 4.62
N GLN A 66 11.13 11.15 4.08
CA GLN A 66 10.07 11.46 3.12
C GLN A 66 10.33 10.89 1.73
N ASP A 67 11.59 10.85 1.29
CA ASP A 67 11.97 10.26 0.00
C ASP A 67 11.79 8.73 0.02
N VAL A 68 12.18 8.09 1.12
CA VAL A 68 11.96 6.65 1.34
C VAL A 68 10.47 6.33 1.39
N MET A 69 9.69 7.12 2.11
CA MET A 69 8.23 6.95 2.19
C MET A 69 7.58 7.13 0.81
N SER A 70 7.97 8.17 0.07
CA SER A 70 7.47 8.44 -1.29
C SER A 70 7.81 7.30 -2.24
N ALA A 71 9.01 6.74 -2.15
CA ALA A 71 9.40 5.57 -2.93
C ALA A 71 8.59 4.32 -2.55
N MET A 72 8.42 4.06 -1.25
CA MET A 72 7.59 2.93 -0.77
C MET A 72 6.14 3.05 -1.24
N PHE A 73 5.55 4.24 -1.16
CA PHE A 73 4.17 4.46 -1.58
C PHE A 73 4.02 4.38 -3.10
N SER A 74 4.96 4.95 -3.87
CA SER A 74 5.01 4.81 -5.34
C SER A 74 5.11 3.34 -5.78
N ASN A 75 5.82 2.50 -5.02
CA ASN A 75 5.87 1.06 -5.26
C ASN A 75 4.51 0.38 -5.06
N ILE A 76 3.69 0.86 -4.13
CA ILE A 76 2.32 0.35 -3.91
C ILE A 76 1.40 0.80 -5.06
N ILE A 77 1.46 2.07 -5.45
CA ILE A 77 0.66 2.61 -6.57
C ILE A 77 1.00 1.85 -7.87
N SER A 78 2.28 1.58 -8.09
CA SER A 78 2.78 0.80 -9.23
C SER A 78 2.25 -0.64 -9.28
N LEU A 79 1.59 -1.16 -8.24
CA LEU A 79 0.94 -2.48 -8.30
C LEU A 79 -0.27 -2.48 -9.24
N TYR A 80 -0.97 -1.35 -9.38
CA TYR A 80 -2.21 -1.24 -10.17
C TYR A 80 -2.23 -0.10 -11.19
N MET A 81 -1.29 0.85 -11.13
CA MET A 81 -1.10 1.89 -12.14
C MET A 81 0.14 1.62 -13.00
N ASP A 82 0.16 2.23 -14.19
CA ASP A 82 1.28 2.18 -15.12
C ASP A 82 2.58 2.66 -14.46
N SER A 83 3.61 1.83 -14.55
CA SER A 83 4.86 2.08 -13.84
C SER A 83 5.64 3.26 -14.42
N ASN A 84 5.51 3.55 -15.72
CA ASN A 84 6.15 4.73 -16.30
C ASN A 84 5.49 5.99 -15.76
N TYR A 85 4.15 6.06 -15.80
CA TYR A 85 3.39 7.17 -15.23
C TYR A 85 3.75 7.46 -13.77
N VAL A 86 3.81 6.43 -12.93
CA VAL A 86 4.17 6.59 -11.50
C VAL A 86 5.62 7.07 -11.33
N SER A 87 6.55 6.64 -12.19
CA SER A 87 7.96 7.01 -12.07
C SER A 87 8.28 8.44 -12.56
N THR A 88 7.50 8.96 -13.52
CA THR A 88 7.75 10.27 -14.13
C THR A 88 6.90 11.39 -13.53
N THR A 89 5.88 11.05 -12.75
CA THR A 89 4.94 12.01 -12.15
C THR A 89 5.26 12.18 -10.67
N ARG A 90 5.28 13.43 -10.19
CA ARG A 90 5.46 13.68 -8.75
C ARG A 90 4.28 13.06 -7.99
N LEU A 91 4.56 12.41 -6.86
CA LEU A 91 3.57 11.66 -6.08
C LEU A 91 2.28 12.44 -5.77
N GLN A 92 2.41 13.73 -5.46
CA GLN A 92 1.28 14.65 -5.22
C GLN A 92 0.40 14.86 -6.47
N ASP A 93 0.99 14.84 -7.67
CA ASP A 93 0.30 15.09 -8.94
C ASP A 93 -0.30 13.79 -9.54
N ILE A 94 -0.01 12.63 -8.95
CA ILE A 94 -0.59 11.35 -9.40
C ILE A 94 -2.10 11.34 -9.08
N ASP A 95 -2.93 11.33 -10.12
CA ASP A 95 -4.35 10.99 -10.01
C ASP A 95 -4.52 9.47 -9.91
N LEU A 96 -4.90 8.99 -8.72
CA LEU A 96 -5.11 7.57 -8.42
C LEU A 96 -6.39 7.00 -9.05
N THR A 97 -7.22 7.86 -9.66
CA THR A 97 -8.50 7.51 -10.27
C THR A 97 -8.47 7.54 -11.80
N ASP A 98 -7.38 8.02 -12.40
CA ASP A 98 -7.26 8.09 -13.86
C ASP A 98 -7.14 6.69 -14.49
N ILE A 99 -8.22 6.31 -15.18
CA ILE A 99 -8.38 5.02 -15.85
C ILE A 99 -7.34 4.85 -16.98
N ASN A 100 -6.88 5.93 -17.61
CA ASN A 100 -5.91 5.87 -18.70
C ASN A 100 -4.54 5.37 -18.24
N HIS A 101 -4.24 5.60 -16.96
CA HIS A 101 -3.00 5.15 -16.34
C HIS A 101 -3.20 3.90 -15.47
N MET A 102 -4.38 3.28 -15.48
CA MET A 102 -4.61 2.01 -14.79
C MET A 102 -4.08 0.83 -15.61
N LYS A 103 -3.45 -0.11 -14.91
CA LYS A 103 -3.05 -1.39 -15.53
C LYS A 103 -4.29 -2.17 -15.94
N LYS A 104 -4.17 -2.87 -17.06
CA LYS A 104 -5.09 -3.96 -17.43
C LYS A 104 -5.10 -5.00 -16.31
N MET A 105 -6.25 -5.64 -16.08
CA MET A 105 -6.42 -6.63 -15.00
C MET A 105 -5.33 -7.71 -14.97
N SER A 106 -4.91 -8.20 -16.14
CA SER A 106 -3.83 -9.20 -16.26
C SER A 106 -2.47 -8.75 -15.75
N ASN A 107 -2.25 -7.44 -15.62
CA ASN A 107 -0.96 -6.83 -15.30
C ASN A 107 -0.94 -6.29 -13.86
N ILE A 108 -2.04 -6.40 -13.11
CA ILE A 108 -2.10 -5.99 -11.71
C ILE A 108 -1.27 -6.95 -10.88
N ASN A 109 -0.36 -6.41 -10.06
CA ASN A 109 0.47 -7.22 -9.19
C ASN A 109 -0.25 -7.51 -7.87
N VAL A 110 -0.83 -8.71 -7.77
CA VAL A 110 -1.55 -9.23 -6.59
C VAL A 110 -0.65 -10.09 -5.68
N GLY A 111 0.65 -10.17 -5.96
CA GLY A 111 1.62 -10.99 -5.23
C GLY A 111 1.76 -12.41 -5.78
N ILE A 112 2.97 -12.98 -5.57
CA ILE A 112 3.36 -14.27 -6.17
C ILE A 112 2.49 -15.45 -5.73
N GLU A 113 2.00 -15.44 -4.48
CA GLU A 113 1.17 -16.52 -3.95
C GLU A 113 -0.23 -16.53 -4.57
N CYS A 114 -0.79 -15.35 -4.87
CA CYS A 114 -2.04 -15.22 -5.60
C CYS A 114 -1.88 -15.69 -7.04
N LEU A 115 -0.81 -15.25 -7.72
CA LEU A 115 -0.50 -15.69 -9.09
C LEU A 115 -0.31 -17.21 -9.17
N ARG A 116 0.39 -17.80 -8.20
CA ARG A 116 0.55 -19.25 -8.11
C ARG A 116 -0.79 -19.97 -7.98
N LEU A 117 -1.70 -19.46 -7.14
CA LEU A 117 -3.02 -20.06 -6.97
C LEU A 117 -3.90 -19.90 -8.23
N LEU A 118 -3.90 -18.72 -8.86
CA LEU A 118 -4.62 -18.44 -10.11
C LEU A 118 -4.16 -19.33 -11.28
N ASN A 119 -2.90 -19.74 -11.30
CA ASN A 119 -2.29 -20.56 -12.35
C ASN A 119 -2.37 -22.07 -12.09
N LYS A 120 -2.91 -22.52 -10.94
CA LYS A 120 -3.09 -23.96 -10.69
C LYS A 120 -4.24 -24.50 -11.54
N GLU A 121 -3.98 -25.57 -12.29
CA GLU A 121 -4.96 -26.25 -13.14
C GLU A 121 -6.20 -26.76 -12.37
N TYR A 122 -6.03 -27.15 -11.10
CA TYR A 122 -7.11 -27.69 -10.27
C TYR A 122 -7.91 -26.64 -9.49
N THR A 123 -7.62 -25.35 -9.66
CA THR A 123 -8.54 -24.34 -9.14
C THR A 123 -9.73 -24.30 -10.08
N ASN A 124 -10.88 -24.80 -9.64
CA ASN A 124 -12.17 -24.76 -10.35
C ASN A 124 -12.70 -23.32 -10.58
N MET A 125 -11.81 -22.33 -10.65
CA MET A 125 -12.12 -20.93 -10.86
C MET A 125 -12.32 -20.66 -12.35
N SER A 126 -13.54 -20.26 -12.69
CA SER A 126 -13.88 -19.73 -14.01
C SER A 126 -13.07 -18.48 -14.36
N HIS A 127 -12.98 -18.18 -15.65
CA HIS A 127 -12.35 -16.94 -16.12
C HIS A 127 -13.00 -15.70 -15.48
N THR A 128 -14.33 -15.70 -15.34
CA THR A 128 -15.10 -14.62 -14.72
C THR A 128 -14.71 -14.40 -13.26
N GLN A 129 -14.54 -15.46 -12.47
CA GLN A 129 -14.10 -15.35 -11.07
C GLN A 129 -12.70 -14.75 -10.95
N LYS A 130 -11.78 -15.12 -11.87
CA LYS A 130 -10.43 -14.54 -11.90
C LYS A 130 -10.48 -13.04 -12.23
N GLN A 131 -11.29 -12.65 -13.21
CA GLN A 131 -11.48 -11.23 -13.56
C GLN A 131 -12.06 -10.44 -12.38
N GLU A 132 -13.08 -10.98 -11.71
CA GLU A 132 -13.69 -10.34 -10.56
C GLU A 132 -12.69 -10.17 -9.41
N PHE A 133 -11.86 -11.17 -9.15
CA PHE A 133 -10.78 -11.07 -8.17
C PHE A 133 -9.84 -9.88 -8.49
N PHE A 134 -9.35 -9.77 -9.73
CA PHE A 134 -8.48 -8.66 -10.11
C PHE A 134 -9.17 -7.30 -9.99
N LYS A 135 -10.45 -7.22 -10.36
CA LYS A 135 -11.26 -6.00 -10.22
C LYS A 135 -11.38 -5.57 -8.76
N VAL A 136 -11.73 -6.50 -7.87
CA VAL A 136 -11.84 -6.24 -6.43
C VAL A 136 -10.49 -5.81 -5.85
N CYS A 137 -9.40 -6.47 -6.24
CA CYS A 137 -8.05 -6.06 -5.83
C CYS A 137 -7.68 -4.66 -6.33
N GLN A 138 -8.03 -4.30 -7.56
CA GLN A 138 -7.78 -2.96 -8.12
C GLN A 138 -8.52 -1.89 -7.34
N GLU A 139 -9.82 -2.09 -7.09
CA GLU A 139 -10.65 -1.14 -6.34
C GLU A 139 -10.19 -1.01 -4.89
N PHE A 140 -9.76 -2.11 -4.26
CA PHE A 140 -9.15 -2.07 -2.94
C PHE A 140 -7.87 -1.22 -2.94
N LEU A 141 -6.94 -1.47 -3.89
CA LEU A 141 -5.68 -0.73 -3.98
C LEU A 141 -5.92 0.76 -4.22
N LYS A 142 -6.83 1.08 -5.14
CA LYS A 142 -7.24 2.45 -5.45
C LYS A 142 -7.76 3.16 -4.20
N THR A 143 -8.74 2.57 -3.53
CA THR A 143 -9.35 3.15 -2.32
C THR A 143 -8.33 3.32 -1.20
N ALA A 144 -7.56 2.26 -0.90
CA ALA A 144 -6.57 2.29 0.17
C ALA A 144 -5.43 3.28 -0.11
N CYS A 145 -4.98 3.40 -1.36
CA CYS A 145 -3.97 4.39 -1.74
C CYS A 145 -4.53 5.82 -1.66
N SER A 146 -5.77 6.07 -2.06
CA SER A 146 -6.39 7.40 -1.90
C SER A 146 -6.47 7.83 -0.44
N GLU A 147 -6.90 6.92 0.45
CA GLU A 147 -6.94 7.20 1.88
C GLU A 147 -5.55 7.43 2.49
N LEU A 148 -4.54 6.67 2.03
CA LEU A 148 -3.17 6.86 2.50
C LEU A 148 -2.55 8.15 1.96
N LYS A 149 -2.78 8.49 0.68
CA LYS A 149 -2.31 9.73 0.06
C LYS A 149 -2.84 10.94 0.83
N ARG A 150 -4.14 10.94 1.16
CA ARG A 150 -4.78 11.97 1.98
C ARG A 150 -4.05 12.14 3.33
N LYS A 151 -3.80 11.04 4.05
CA LYS A 151 -3.05 11.08 5.32
C LYS A 151 -1.61 11.58 5.17
N CYS A 152 -0.95 11.28 4.05
CA CYS A 152 0.40 11.76 3.77
C CYS A 152 0.43 13.25 3.40
N GLU A 153 -0.58 13.74 2.68
CA GLU A 153 -0.73 15.17 2.35
C GLU A 153 -1.01 16.01 3.60
N ASP A 154 -1.88 15.53 4.48
CA ASP A 154 -2.13 16.14 5.79
C ASP A 154 -0.82 16.27 6.59
N PHE A 155 0.00 15.21 6.64
CA PHE A 155 1.33 15.24 7.29
C PHE A 155 2.34 16.16 6.61
N ALA A 156 2.27 16.28 5.27
CA ALA A 156 3.18 17.14 4.53
C ALA A 156 2.85 18.62 4.78
N LEU A 157 1.58 18.99 4.86
CA LEU A 157 1.15 20.37 5.13
C LEU A 157 1.69 20.91 6.46
N ASP A 158 1.80 20.08 7.49
CA ASP A 158 2.36 20.44 8.80
C ASP A 158 3.89 20.73 8.74
N HIS A 159 4.58 20.33 7.68
CA HIS A 159 6.05 20.31 7.60
C HIS A 159 6.64 20.97 6.34
N ILE A 160 5.82 21.26 5.32
CA ILE A 160 6.21 21.78 4.00
C ILE A 160 6.97 23.11 4.10
N ASN A 161 6.58 23.99 5.03
CA ASN A 161 7.18 25.32 5.15
C ASN A 161 8.64 25.29 5.67
N LEU A 162 9.07 24.21 6.31
CA LEU A 162 10.42 24.07 6.88
C LEU A 162 11.32 23.11 6.08
N ARG A 163 10.75 22.40 5.10
CA ARG A 163 11.43 21.33 4.35
C ARG A 163 12.69 21.82 3.60
N PRO A 164 12.67 22.94 2.85
CA PRO A 164 13.87 23.44 2.19
C PRO A 164 14.94 23.85 3.20
N LEU A 165 14.53 24.30 4.39
CA LEU A 165 15.40 24.80 5.44
C LEU A 165 16.15 23.69 6.17
N LEU A 166 15.43 22.62 6.50
CA LEU A 166 15.93 21.50 7.29
C LEU A 166 16.66 20.47 6.44
N HIS A 167 16.73 20.65 5.13
CA HIS A 167 17.42 19.72 4.24
C HIS A 167 18.94 19.85 4.45
N PRO A 168 19.70 18.77 4.77
CA PRO A 168 21.12 18.86 5.13
C PRO A 168 21.96 19.63 4.10
N ARG A 169 21.67 19.41 2.80
CA ARG A 169 22.30 20.13 1.68
C ARG A 169 22.09 21.65 1.72
N ASN A 170 20.93 22.10 2.17
CA ASN A 170 20.57 23.52 2.21
C ASN A 170 20.97 24.17 3.53
N ALA A 171 20.87 23.43 4.65
CA ALA A 171 21.31 23.86 5.97
C ALA A 171 22.81 24.24 6.00
N LEU A 172 23.63 23.59 5.18
CA LEU A 172 25.07 23.88 5.06
C LEU A 172 25.42 24.84 3.90
N SER A 173 24.44 25.28 3.11
CA SER A 173 24.68 26.10 1.91
C SER A 173 24.63 27.59 2.23
N LYS A 174 25.79 28.27 2.15
CA LYS A 174 25.86 29.75 2.29
C LYS A 174 24.94 30.48 1.30
N ASN A 175 24.93 30.04 0.05
CA ASN A 175 24.13 30.63 -1.01
C ASN A 175 22.61 30.51 -0.73
N PHE A 176 22.20 29.44 -0.03
CA PHE A 176 20.81 29.26 0.37
C PHE A 176 20.44 30.23 1.52
N HIS A 177 21.31 30.38 2.52
CA HIS A 177 21.09 31.33 3.62
C HIS A 177 21.05 32.78 3.14
N GLU A 178 21.89 33.16 2.17
CA GLU A 178 21.96 34.54 1.67
C GLU A 178 20.73 34.95 0.83
N ASN A 179 20.09 34.00 0.14
CA ASN A 179 18.96 34.28 -0.77
C ASN A 179 17.59 33.89 -0.21
N TYR A 180 17.54 33.03 0.80
CA TYR A 180 16.32 32.38 1.29
C TYR A 180 16.17 32.42 2.82
N ALA A 181 17.00 33.19 3.54
CA ALA A 181 16.93 33.31 5.01
C ALA A 181 15.49 33.59 5.49
N PRO A 182 14.83 32.65 6.18
CA PRO A 182 13.59 32.93 6.86
C PRO A 182 13.88 33.52 8.23
N ASN A 183 12.89 34.24 8.72
CA ASN A 183 12.82 34.71 10.08
C ASN A 183 12.76 33.50 11.04
N LEU A 184 13.76 33.35 11.93
CA LEU A 184 13.79 32.33 12.99
C LEU A 184 12.52 32.27 13.85
N ASN A 185 11.72 33.34 13.90
CA ASN A 185 10.43 33.33 14.59
C ASN A 185 9.39 32.41 13.93
N GLU A 186 9.47 32.18 12.61
CA GLU A 186 8.53 31.30 11.88
C GLU A 186 8.74 29.82 12.27
N LEU A 187 9.98 29.42 12.58
CA LEU A 187 10.32 28.10 13.13
C LEU A 187 9.74 27.92 14.54
N CYS A 188 9.81 28.96 15.37
CA CYS A 188 9.35 28.92 16.76
C CYS A 188 7.82 28.92 16.90
N THR A 189 7.08 29.47 15.93
CA THR A 189 5.60 29.41 15.92
C THR A 189 5.03 28.10 15.38
N ALA A 190 5.78 27.37 14.54
CA ALA A 190 5.33 26.08 13.97
C ALA A 190 5.37 24.90 14.96
N TYR A 191 6.02 25.07 16.13
CA TYR A 191 6.20 24.02 17.15
C TYR A 191 5.48 24.31 18.49
N LYS A 192 4.48 25.20 18.49
CA LYS A 192 3.54 25.40 19.61
C LYS A 192 2.21 24.75 19.31
#